data_AF-A0A3S4IBK8-F1
#
_entry.id   AF-A0A3S4IBK8-F1
#
_cell.length_a   1.000
_cell.length_b   1.000
_cell.length_c   1.000
_cell.angle_alpha   90.00
_cell.angle_beta   90.00
_cell.angle_gamma   90.00
#
_symmetry.space_group_name_H-M   'P 1'
#
loop_
_entity.id
_entity.type
_entity.pdbx_description
1 polymer ?
#
loop_
_entity_poly.entity_id
_entity_poly.type
_entity_poly.pdbx_seq_one_letter_code
_entity_poly.pdbx_strand_id
1 'polypeptide(L)'
;MVRTGRPPPALGAWVSQLKAALDAAGIAVEARPYRPHLTLLRGLARPLPEQALPPLALPLEEVTLLASELGAGGVRHHRLDGWRRAPSSCR
;
A
#
# COMPACT_ATOMS: atom_id res chain seq x y z
N MET A 1 -8.29 -14.21 16.82
CA MET A 1 -8.35 -14.95 15.54
C MET A 1 -8.51 -13.94 14.40
N VAL A 2 -7.41 -13.54 13.74
CA VAL A 2 -7.46 -12.61 12.61
C VAL A 2 -7.87 -13.39 11.37
N ARG A 3 -9.05 -13.11 10.81
CA ARG A 3 -9.49 -13.66 9.52
C ARG A 3 -8.60 -13.10 8.42
N THR A 4 -7.71 -13.93 7.90
CA THR A 4 -6.85 -13.59 6.76
C THR A 4 -7.67 -13.59 5.47
N GLY A 5 -7.62 -12.48 4.74
CA GLY A 5 -8.36 -12.25 3.51
C GLY A 5 -9.08 -10.89 3.44
N ARG A 6 -9.24 -10.18 4.57
CA ARG A 6 -9.69 -8.78 4.56
C ARG A 6 -8.63 -7.86 5.16
N PRO A 7 -8.34 -6.72 4.53
CA PRO A 7 -7.42 -5.74 5.08
C PRO A 7 -7.94 -5.21 6.43
N PRO A 8 -7.05 -4.80 7.35
CA PRO A 8 -7.45 -4.17 8.60
C PRO A 8 -8.31 -2.92 8.32
N PRO A 9 -9.48 -2.73 8.97
CA PRO A 9 -10.32 -1.55 8.78
C PRO A 9 -9.59 -0.23 9.02
N ALA A 10 -8.65 -0.23 9.98
CA ALA A 10 -7.79 0.91 10.28
C ALA A 10 -6.96 1.39 9.06
N LEU A 11 -6.55 0.48 8.18
CA LEU A 11 -5.83 0.85 6.95
C LEU A 11 -6.74 1.64 6.00
N GLY A 12 -7.99 1.20 5.84
CA GLY A 12 -8.98 1.91 5.03
C GLY A 12 -9.28 3.31 5.59
N ALA A 13 -9.49 3.42 6.90
CA ALA A 13 -9.73 4.69 7.56
C ALA A 13 -8.54 5.66 7.43
N TRP A 14 -7.31 5.15 7.55
CA TRP A 14 -6.10 5.94 7.39
C TRP A 14 -5.92 6.45 5.95
N VAL A 15 -6.13 5.59 4.94
CA VAL A 15 -6.06 6.02 3.52
C VAL A 15 -7.12 7.08 3.19
N SER A 16 -8.34 6.95 3.71
CA SER A 16 -9.39 7.95 3.51
C SER A 16 -9.00 9.31 4.10
N GLN A 17 -8.43 9.33 5.32
CA GLN A 17 -7.94 10.56 5.94
C GLN A 17 -6.78 11.18 5.16
N LEU A 18 -5.82 10.36 4.71
CA LEU A 18 -4.71 10.81 3.88
C LEU A 18 -5.20 11.44 2.57
N LYS A 19 -6.13 10.79 1.86
CA LYS A 19 -6.69 11.33 0.63
C LYS A 19 -7.40 12.67 0.84
N ALA A 20 -8.17 12.80 1.92
CA ALA A 20 -8.84 14.06 2.25
C ALA A 20 -7.84 15.18 2.56
N ALA A 21 -6.77 14.88 3.29
CA ALA A 21 -5.73 15.87 3.60
C ALA A 21 -4.96 16.31 2.34
N LEU A 22 -4.65 15.37 1.43
CA LEU A 22 -4.01 15.68 0.14
C LEU A 22 -4.91 16.54 -0.75
N ASP A 23 -6.20 16.20 -0.83
CA ASP A 23 -7.20 16.96 -1.60
C ASP A 23 -7.35 18.39 -1.06
N ALA A 24 -7.46 18.55 0.26
CA ALA A 24 -7.50 19.86 0.92
C ALA A 24 -6.23 20.71 0.67
N ALA A 25 -5.09 20.06 0.43
CA ALA A 25 -3.84 20.71 0.05
C ALA A 25 -3.70 20.96 -1.46
N GLY A 26 -4.70 20.63 -2.27
CA GLY A 26 -4.67 20.78 -3.73
C GLY A 26 -3.81 19.73 -4.46
N ILE A 27 -3.48 18.63 -3.80
CA ILE A 27 -2.70 17.52 -4.38
C ILE A 27 -3.67 16.48 -4.94
N ALA A 28 -3.59 16.25 -6.25
CA ALA A 28 -4.45 15.28 -6.92
C ALA A 28 -4.26 13.86 -6.37
N VAL A 29 -5.38 13.17 -6.12
CA VAL A 29 -5.41 11.79 -5.61
C VAL A 29 -6.13 10.85 -6.57
N GLU A 30 -5.80 9.56 -6.52
CA GLU A 30 -6.48 8.52 -7.29
C GLU A 30 -7.96 8.40 -6.88
N ALA A 31 -8.86 8.55 -7.85
CA ALA A 31 -10.31 8.51 -7.67
C ALA A 31 -10.86 7.09 -7.49
N ARG A 32 -10.17 6.06 -8.00
CA ARG A 32 -10.63 4.67 -7.85
C ARG A 32 -10.73 4.28 -6.36
N PRO A 33 -11.75 3.48 -6.00
CA PRO A 33 -11.86 2.94 -4.64
C PRO A 33 -10.57 2.24 -4.22
N TYR A 34 -10.11 2.53 -3.01
CA TYR A 34 -8.91 1.90 -2.48
C TYR A 34 -9.14 0.40 -2.28
N ARG A 35 -8.37 -0.40 -3.03
CA ARG A 35 -8.30 -1.86 -2.88
C ARG A 35 -6.87 -2.20 -2.48
N PRO A 36 -6.58 -2.53 -1.21
CA PRO A 36 -5.22 -2.86 -0.79
C PRO A 36 -4.77 -4.14 -1.50
N HIS A 37 -3.67 -4.04 -2.25
CA HIS A 37 -3.10 -5.12 -3.03
C HIS A 37 -1.59 -4.94 -3.15
N LEU A 38 -0.90 -6.04 -3.47
CA LEU A 38 0.49 -6.03 -3.90
C LEU A 38 0.53 -6.44 -5.36
N THR A 39 1.14 -5.60 -6.21
CA THR A 39 1.34 -5.97 -7.61
C THR A 39 2.50 -6.95 -7.70
N LEU A 40 2.22 -8.20 -8.09
CA LEU A 40 3.24 -9.23 -8.28
C LEU A 40 3.76 -9.28 -9.72
N LEU A 41 2.86 -9.17 -10.69
CA LEU A 41 3.15 -9.28 -12.11
C LEU A 41 2.37 -8.22 -12.89
N ARG A 42 2.93 -7.78 -14.01
CA ARG A 42 2.30 -6.87 -14.98
C ARG A 42 2.45 -7.48 -16.37
N GLY A 43 1.52 -7.17 -17.28
CA GLY A 43 1.62 -7.62 -18.68
C GLY A 43 1.37 -9.11 -18.90
N LEU A 44 0.58 -9.76 -18.03
CA LEU A 44 0.17 -11.15 -18.24
C LEU A 44 -0.67 -11.27 -19.52
N ALA A 45 -0.20 -12.06 -20.49
CA ALA A 45 -0.94 -12.36 -21.72
C ALA A 45 -2.09 -13.35 -21.51
N ARG A 46 -2.04 -14.14 -20.42
CA ARG A 46 -3.05 -15.14 -20.05
C ARG A 46 -3.21 -15.16 -18.52
N PRO A 47 -4.41 -15.48 -18.00
CA PRO A 47 -4.62 -15.65 -16.56
C PRO A 47 -3.73 -16.78 -16.00
N LEU A 48 -3.24 -16.59 -14.78
CA LEU A 48 -2.59 -17.65 -14.03
C LEU A 48 -3.65 -18.56 -13.38
N PRO A 49 -3.37 -19.86 -13.20
CA PRO A 49 -4.24 -20.73 -12.42
C PRO A 49 -4.36 -20.20 -10.99
N GLU A 50 -5.53 -20.40 -10.39
CA GLU A 50 -5.75 -20.02 -8.99
C GLU A 50 -4.80 -20.79 -8.07
N GLN A 51 -4.12 -20.08 -7.18
CA GLN A 51 -3.24 -20.66 -6.18
C GLN A 51 -3.72 -20.27 -4.79
N ALA A 52 -3.86 -21.28 -3.94
CA ALA A 52 -4.05 -21.05 -2.52
C ALA A 52 -2.78 -20.42 -1.94
N LEU A 53 -2.94 -19.26 -1.33
CA LEU A 53 -1.87 -18.62 -0.58
C LEU A 53 -2.12 -18.85 0.92
N PRO A 54 -1.07 -19.19 1.69
CA PRO A 54 -1.21 -19.23 3.13
C PRO A 54 -1.53 -17.81 3.65
N PRO A 55 -2.15 -17.72 4.84
CA PRO A 55 -2.28 -16.46 5.58
C PRO A 55 -0.98 -15.64 5.60
N LEU A 56 -0.99 -14.45 5.00
CA LEU A 56 0.14 -13.52 5.06
C LEU A 56 -0.04 -12.56 6.24
N ALA A 57 0.89 -12.61 7.19
CA ALA A 57 1.00 -11.63 8.26
C ALA A 57 2.08 -10.60 7.90
N LEU A 58 1.64 -9.40 7.52
CA LEU A 58 2.53 -8.28 7.19
C LEU A 58 2.40 -7.21 8.27
N PRO A 59 3.23 -7.24 9.32
CA PRO A 59 3.22 -6.18 10.33
C PRO A 59 3.61 -4.85 9.69
N LEU A 60 2.86 -3.79 10.01
CA LEU A 60 3.22 -2.44 9.59
C LEU A 60 4.38 -1.94 10.46
N GLU A 61 5.56 -1.86 9.85
CA GLU A 61 6.76 -1.31 10.47
C GLU A 61 6.95 0.18 10.15
N GLU A 62 6.60 0.57 8.92
CA GLU A 62 6.90 1.90 8.41
C GLU A 62 5.94 2.29 7.29
N VAL A 63 5.58 3.58 7.25
CA VAL A 63 4.98 4.22 6.08
C VAL A 63 6.06 5.06 5.40
N THR A 64 6.25 4.88 4.10
CA THR A 64 7.30 5.58 3.32
C THR A 64 6.67 6.44 2.24
N LEU A 65 7.16 7.67 2.09
CA LEU A 65 6.87 8.52 0.94
C LEU A 65 7.90 8.24 -0.15
N LEU A 66 7.41 7.85 -1.34
CA LEU A 66 8.23 7.51 -2.50
C LEU A 66 7.90 8.44 -3.67
N ALA A 67 8.93 8.92 -4.38
CA ALA A 67 8.81 9.45 -5.73
C ALA A 67 8.95 8.31 -6.74
N SER A 68 8.17 8.37 -7.82
CA SER A 68 8.22 7.42 -8.92
C SER A 68 8.66 8.16 -10.19
N GLU A 69 9.75 7.71 -10.80
CA GLU A 69 10.31 8.29 -12.02
C GLU A 69 10.28 7.26 -13.15
N LEU A 70 9.56 7.58 -14.23
CA LEU A 70 9.51 6.74 -15.42
C LEU A 70 10.71 7.05 -16.33
N GLY A 71 11.54 6.05 -16.58
CA GLY A 71 12.65 6.14 -17.55
C GLY A 71 12.58 5.07 -18.63
N ALA A 72 13.55 5.10 -19.55
CA ALA A 72 13.62 4.15 -20.66
C ALA A 72 13.69 2.66 -20.23
N GLY A 73 14.20 2.39 -19.02
CA GLY A 73 14.27 1.05 -18.43
C GLY A 73 13.10 0.67 -17.52
N GLY A 74 12.03 1.47 -17.50
CA GLY A 74 10.89 1.31 -16.59
C GLY A 74 10.91 2.29 -15.42
N VAL A 75 10.09 1.99 -14.40
CA VAL A 75 9.88 2.86 -13.24
C VAL A 75 10.98 2.65 -12.20
N ARG A 76 11.58 3.74 -11.74
CA ARG A 76 12.43 3.78 -10.54
C ARG A 76 11.69 4.46 -9.40
N HIS A 77 11.87 3.94 -8.18
CA HIS A 77 11.29 4.53 -6.98
C HIS A 77 12.41 5.10 -6.10
N HIS A 78 12.24 6.35 -5.68
CA HIS A 78 13.16 7.05 -4.80
C HIS A 78 12.46 7.34 -3.48
N ARG A 79 13.10 7.00 -2.36
CA ARG A 79 12.58 7.35 -1.05
C ARG A 79 12.77 8.84 -0.78
N LEU A 80 11.69 9.51 -0.41
CA LEU A 80 11.70 10.91 0.01
C LEU A 80 11.69 11.04 1.54
N ASP A 81 10.83 10.27 2.22
CA ASP A 81 10.67 10.33 3.68
C ASP A 81 10.04 9.03 4.23
N GLY A 82 9.96 8.87 5.55
CA GLY A 82 9.17 7.81 6.16
C GLY A 82 8.99 7.90 7.67
N TRP A 83 7.90 7.30 8.15
CA TRP A 83 7.47 7.31 9.54
C TRP A 83 7.41 5.87 10.05
N ARG A 84 8.32 5.54 10.95
CA ARG A 84 8.35 4.23 11.61
C ARG A 84 7.29 4.16 12.70
N ARG A 85 6.71 2.98 12.86
CA ARG A 85 5.87 2.66 14.00
C ARG A 85 6.73 2.83 15.26
N ALA A 86 6.24 3.61 16.22
CA ALA A 86 6.91 3.72 17.51
C ALA A 86 7.02 2.32 18.14
N PRO A 87 8.14 2.00 18.83
CA PRO A 87 8.24 0.74 19.54
C PRO A 87 7.06 0.61 20.51
N SER A 88 6.38 -0.52 20.47
CA SER A 88 5.38 -0.82 21.49
C SER A 88 6.12 -0.91 22.82
N SER A 89 5.93 0.08 23.71
CA SER A 89 6.44 -0.01 25.07
C SER A 89 5.94 -1.32 25.68
N CYS A 90 6.86 -2.18 26.10
CA CYS A 90 6.53 -3.33 26.94
C CYS A 90 5.76 -2.81 28.15
N ARG A 91 4.55 -3.33 28.35
CA ARG A 91 3.80 -3.21 29.60
C ARG A 91 3.83 -4.55 30.29
#